data_AF-A0A3M6VTL8-F1
#
_entry.id   AF-A0A3M6VTL8-F1
#
_cell.length_a   1.000
_cell.length_b   1.000
_cell.length_c   1.000
_cell.angle_alpha   90.00
_cell.angle_beta   90.00
_cell.angle_gamma   90.00
#
_symmetry.space_group_name_H-M   'P 1'
#
loop_
_entity.id
_entity.type
_entity.pdbx_description
1 polymer ?
#
loop_
_entity_poly.entity_id
_entity_poly.type
_entity_poly.pdbx_seq_one_letter_code
_entity_poly.pdbx_strand_id
1 'polypeptide(L)'
;MGRKPSNVYDYFIRLEPEAGQKGMIRYQCKKCDKQYASNATRLADHLKMSCAPSFQTNQRIRKVIRLPSASIHLNGNSQEAETSDEMKETDDSSESMAATVASLVVPVPSPDAYAAAGVETAQSLALKRSDHELLTNMLESEGEPPQDVTEVLLRLAKLSTCTIGDAMAEMKLQGHLVDVNLIRGYDAPLAMNICGPALTVKIMPTTGALVGSGSYDYMDTAEMGQVVVISAPARSTMAVFGELLATASKARHVAGVVTDGRVRDVQELCTMNFPAFAMGTSVHGECGATTIAEINGPVLIADCVVRHNDIIRGDINGVIVIPVERAQDIATRAEIIEDQDNKIIEALNEGEPVQRSLQRFRASRDV
;
A
#
# COMPACT_ATOMS: atom_id res chain seq x y z
N MET A 1 -1.23 13.67 31.52
CA MET A 1 -2.60 13.57 30.97
C MET A 1 -2.55 12.64 29.77
N GLY A 2 -3.30 11.53 29.82
CA GLY A 2 -3.11 10.37 28.94
C GLY A 2 -3.33 10.67 27.46
N ARG A 3 -2.48 10.06 26.61
CA ARG A 3 -2.68 10.01 25.15
C ARG A 3 -4.09 9.49 24.85
N LYS A 4 -4.81 10.18 23.97
CA LYS A 4 -6.06 9.64 23.41
C LYS A 4 -5.68 8.41 22.58
N PRO A 5 -6.30 7.24 22.81
CA PRO A 5 -6.02 6.05 22.03
C PRO A 5 -6.41 6.32 20.56
N SER A 6 -5.48 6.09 19.64
CA SER A 6 -5.64 6.41 18.21
C SER A 6 -6.03 5.19 17.38
N ASN A 7 -5.84 3.98 17.91
CA ASN A 7 -6.21 2.73 17.25
C ASN A 7 -7.44 2.12 17.93
N VAL A 8 -8.33 1.48 17.16
CA VAL A 8 -9.49 0.72 17.65
C VAL A 8 -9.04 -0.27 18.72
N TYR A 9 -7.94 -1.00 18.49
CA TYR A 9 -7.45 -2.04 19.39
C TYR A 9 -6.94 -1.51 20.72
N ASP A 10 -6.58 -0.23 20.83
CA ASP A 10 -6.14 0.35 22.11
C ASP A 10 -7.27 0.36 23.15
N TYR A 11 -8.52 0.34 22.68
CA TYR A 11 -9.73 0.28 23.52
C TYR A 11 -10.11 -1.15 23.94
N PHE A 12 -9.38 -2.17 23.48
CA PHE A 12 -9.69 -3.56 23.76
C PHE A 12 -8.49 -4.32 24.33
N ILE A 13 -8.76 -5.39 25.07
CA ILE A 13 -7.78 -6.37 25.55
C ILE A 13 -7.98 -7.62 24.71
N ARG A 14 -6.92 -8.12 24.08
CA ARG A 14 -6.97 -9.40 23.36
C ARG A 14 -7.03 -10.53 24.40
N LEU A 15 -8.01 -11.41 24.27
CA LEU A 15 -8.15 -12.58 25.12
C LEU A 15 -7.49 -13.78 24.43
N GLU A 16 -6.78 -14.59 25.21
CA GLU A 16 -6.22 -15.85 24.71
C GLU A 16 -7.34 -16.87 24.47
N PRO A 17 -7.20 -17.72 23.44
CA PRO A 17 -8.15 -18.80 23.21
C PRO A 17 -8.12 -19.79 24.37
N GLU A 18 -9.29 -20.26 24.80
CA GLU A 18 -9.40 -21.32 25.81
C GLU A 18 -8.69 -22.59 25.30
N ALA A 19 -7.89 -23.21 26.18
CA ALA A 19 -7.02 -24.32 25.83
C ALA A 19 -7.81 -25.46 25.16
N GLY A 20 -7.51 -25.70 23.88
CA GLY A 20 -8.07 -26.82 23.10
C GLY A 20 -9.03 -26.44 21.97
N GLN A 21 -9.38 -25.17 21.77
CA GLN A 21 -10.19 -24.74 20.62
C GLN A 21 -9.38 -23.86 19.63
N LYS A 22 -9.18 -24.33 18.40
CA LYS A 22 -8.81 -23.46 17.26
C LYS A 22 -10.01 -22.56 16.93
N GLY A 23 -10.08 -21.38 17.53
CA GLY A 23 -11.19 -20.46 17.38
C GLY A 23 -10.75 -19.01 17.15
N MET A 24 -11.64 -18.21 16.55
CA MET A 24 -11.44 -16.78 16.29
C MET A 24 -10.96 -16.02 17.53
N ILE A 25 -9.96 -15.15 17.34
CA ILE A 25 -9.42 -14.26 18.37
C ILE A 25 -10.55 -13.41 18.98
N ARG A 26 -10.60 -13.36 20.32
CA ARG A 26 -11.58 -12.58 21.06
C ARG A 26 -10.96 -11.31 21.65
N TYR A 27 -11.76 -10.26 21.72
CA TYR A 27 -11.38 -8.97 22.26
C TYR A 27 -12.37 -8.52 23.33
N GLN A 28 -11.88 -8.00 24.45
CA GLN A 28 -12.70 -7.45 25.53
C GLN A 28 -12.58 -5.92 25.57
N CYS A 29 -13.70 -5.20 25.54
CA CYS A 29 -13.65 -3.74 25.62
C CYS A 29 -13.23 -3.26 27.01
N LYS A 30 -12.18 -2.45 27.11
CA LYS A 30 -11.65 -1.91 28.38
C LYS A 30 -12.63 -1.03 29.16
N LYS A 31 -13.72 -0.58 28.52
CA LYS A 31 -14.67 0.37 29.10
C LYS A 31 -15.99 -0.23 29.53
N CYS A 32 -16.39 -1.36 28.95
CA CYS A 32 -17.68 -1.98 29.20
C CYS A 32 -17.61 -3.51 29.28
N ASP A 33 -16.40 -4.07 29.27
CA ASP A 33 -16.05 -5.48 29.50
C ASP A 33 -16.73 -6.52 28.61
N LYS A 34 -17.46 -6.08 27.58
CA LYS A 34 -18.08 -6.95 26.58
C LYS A 34 -17.02 -7.58 25.68
N GLN A 35 -17.22 -8.86 25.38
CA GLN A 35 -16.33 -9.65 24.53
C GLN A 35 -16.87 -9.80 23.11
N TYR A 36 -15.97 -9.74 22.13
CA TYR A 36 -16.26 -9.80 20.70
C TYR A 36 -15.34 -10.79 20.01
N ALA A 37 -15.91 -11.70 19.23
CA ALA A 37 -15.17 -12.56 18.30
C ALA A 37 -15.30 -11.94 16.89
N SER A 38 -14.46 -10.96 16.54
CA SER A 38 -14.60 -10.27 15.25
C SER A 38 -13.41 -9.42 14.82
N ASN A 39 -13.34 -9.14 13.52
CA ASN A 39 -12.46 -8.18 12.86
C ASN A 39 -12.68 -6.71 13.30
N ALA A 40 -11.71 -5.85 12.96
CA ALA A 40 -11.63 -4.44 13.37
C ALA A 40 -12.92 -3.63 13.18
N THR A 41 -13.68 -3.91 12.12
CA THR A 41 -14.90 -3.18 11.75
C THR A 41 -15.98 -3.30 12.80
N ARG A 42 -16.22 -4.49 13.36
CA ARG A 42 -17.25 -4.71 14.40
C ARG A 42 -16.86 -4.11 15.75
N LEU A 43 -15.56 -4.12 16.07
CA LEU A 43 -15.03 -3.46 17.27
C LEU A 43 -15.24 -1.94 17.17
N ALA A 44 -15.00 -1.36 15.99
CA ALA A 44 -15.23 0.06 15.72
C ALA A 44 -16.71 0.47 15.82
N ASP A 45 -17.63 -0.36 15.33
CA ASP A 45 -19.07 -0.11 15.46
C ASP A 45 -19.54 -0.19 16.93
N HIS A 46 -19.02 -1.14 17.71
CA HIS A 46 -19.30 -1.19 19.13
C HIS A 46 -18.83 0.07 19.87
N LEU A 47 -17.63 0.58 19.56
CA LEU A 47 -17.14 1.83 20.12
C LEU A 47 -18.08 2.99 19.80
N LYS A 48 -18.50 3.16 18.53
CA LYS A 48 -19.44 4.21 18.11
C LYS A 48 -20.79 4.14 18.82
N MET A 49 -21.33 2.94 19.02
CA MET A 49 -22.71 2.78 19.50
C MET A 49 -22.83 2.69 21.02
N SER A 50 -21.77 2.32 21.75
CA SER A 50 -21.89 1.99 23.18
C SER A 50 -20.84 2.65 24.05
N CYS A 51 -19.55 2.45 23.77
CA CYS A 51 -18.52 2.70 24.79
C CYS A 51 -17.67 3.96 24.49
N ALA A 52 -17.62 4.44 23.25
CA ALA A 52 -17.00 5.72 22.90
C ALA A 52 -17.76 6.38 21.74
N PRO A 53 -18.93 7.01 21.96
CA PRO A 53 -19.75 7.56 20.89
C PRO A 53 -19.11 8.72 20.10
N SER A 54 -18.07 9.36 20.67
CA SER A 54 -17.20 10.31 19.95
C SER A 54 -16.10 9.64 19.12
N PHE A 55 -16.01 8.31 19.16
CA PHE A 55 -15.07 7.53 18.36
C PHE A 55 -15.48 7.63 16.89
N GLN A 56 -14.70 8.38 16.13
CA GLN A 56 -14.86 8.45 14.69
C GLN A 56 -14.00 7.34 14.06
N THR A 57 -14.65 6.34 13.48
CA THR A 57 -13.95 5.44 12.55
C THR A 57 -13.55 6.26 11.32
N ASN A 58 -12.35 6.05 10.80
CA ASN A 58 -11.81 6.77 9.63
C ASN A 58 -12.54 6.53 8.29
N GLN A 59 -13.71 5.88 8.29
CA GLN A 59 -14.54 5.75 7.10
C GLN A 59 -15.56 6.90 7.06
N ARG A 60 -15.31 7.92 6.23
CA ARG A 60 -16.36 8.86 5.85
C ARG A 60 -17.32 8.18 4.88
N ILE A 61 -18.59 8.07 5.30
CA ILE A 61 -19.72 7.77 4.41
C ILE A 61 -19.81 8.89 3.37
N ARG A 62 -19.72 8.54 2.08
CA ARG A 62 -19.93 9.48 0.98
C ARG A 62 -21.37 10.00 1.01
N LYS A 63 -21.55 11.30 1.25
CA LYS A 63 -22.84 11.98 1.01
C LYS A 63 -22.93 12.26 -0.49
N VAL A 64 -23.78 11.53 -1.20
CA VAL A 64 -24.11 11.82 -2.61
C VAL A 64 -24.93 13.09 -2.65
N ILE A 65 -24.32 14.20 -3.08
CA ILE A 65 -25.03 15.44 -3.37
C ILE A 65 -25.61 15.31 -4.78
N ARG A 66 -26.94 15.17 -4.88
CA ARG A 66 -27.67 15.38 -6.13
C ARG A 66 -27.83 16.90 -6.31
N LEU A 67 -27.26 17.44 -7.38
CA LEU A 67 -27.50 18.81 -7.83
C LEU A 67 -28.90 18.92 -8.44
N PRO A 68 -29.68 19.97 -8.14
CA PRO A 68 -30.91 20.26 -8.88
C PRO A 68 -30.59 21.04 -10.16
N SER A 69 -31.24 20.64 -11.24
CA SER A 69 -31.38 21.41 -12.47
C SER A 69 -32.34 22.59 -12.23
N ALA A 70 -31.90 23.80 -12.53
CA ALA A 70 -32.78 24.97 -12.60
C ALA A 70 -32.38 25.88 -13.77
N SER A 71 -33.36 26.05 -14.64
CA SER A 71 -33.44 26.85 -15.84
C SER A 71 -33.25 28.34 -15.55
N ILE A 72 -32.52 29.07 -16.40
CA ILE A 72 -32.46 30.53 -16.38
C ILE A 72 -33.12 31.07 -17.65
N HIS A 73 -34.14 31.89 -17.42
CA HIS A 73 -34.94 32.64 -18.37
C HIS A 73 -34.13 33.74 -19.08
N LEU A 74 -34.46 33.91 -20.36
CA LEU A 74 -34.13 35.08 -21.19
C LEU A 74 -34.93 36.31 -20.73
N ASN A 75 -34.26 37.47 -20.64
CA ASN A 75 -34.85 38.78 -20.97
C ASN A 75 -33.74 39.79 -21.28
N GLY A 76 -33.93 40.57 -22.34
CA GLY A 76 -32.94 41.46 -22.95
C GLY A 76 -33.07 42.95 -22.63
N ASN A 77 -32.39 43.72 -23.49
CA ASN A 77 -32.16 45.19 -23.59
C ASN A 77 -30.92 45.70 -22.83
N SER A 78 -30.08 46.59 -23.36
CA SER A 78 -29.84 47.20 -24.68
C SER A 78 -28.66 48.22 -24.52
N GLN A 79 -28.04 48.64 -25.63
CA GLN A 79 -27.08 49.76 -25.83
C GLN A 79 -25.60 49.41 -25.62
N GLU A 80 -24.78 49.28 -26.68
CA GLU A 80 -24.23 50.26 -27.65
C GLU A 80 -22.84 50.76 -27.22
N ALA A 81 -21.80 50.40 -27.98
CA ALA A 81 -20.69 51.26 -28.39
C ALA A 81 -19.74 50.49 -29.34
N GLU A 82 -19.40 51.17 -30.43
CA GLU A 82 -18.75 50.73 -31.66
C GLU A 82 -17.22 50.60 -31.57
N THR A 83 -16.64 49.85 -32.53
CA THR A 83 -15.45 50.14 -33.39
C THR A 83 -14.82 48.79 -33.80
N SER A 84 -15.18 48.24 -34.96
CA SER A 84 -14.56 48.42 -36.30
C SER A 84 -13.15 47.82 -36.43
N ASP A 85 -13.05 46.66 -37.09
CA ASP A 85 -12.06 46.39 -38.15
C ASP A 85 -12.50 45.17 -38.99
N GLU A 86 -12.90 45.47 -40.23
CA GLU A 86 -13.01 44.59 -41.40
C GLU A 86 -11.58 44.25 -41.91
N MET A 87 -11.21 43.27 -42.74
CA MET A 87 -11.86 42.37 -43.70
C MET A 87 -10.75 41.42 -44.23
N LYS A 88 -11.03 40.13 -44.46
CA LYS A 88 -10.89 39.45 -45.78
C LYS A 88 -11.03 37.93 -45.69
N GLU A 89 -12.09 37.44 -46.35
CA GLU A 89 -12.27 36.08 -46.85
C GLU A 89 -11.40 35.82 -48.09
N THR A 90 -11.08 34.55 -48.33
CA THR A 90 -11.21 33.89 -49.64
C THR A 90 -11.40 32.39 -49.45
N ASP A 91 -12.47 31.86 -50.04
CA ASP A 91 -12.79 30.45 -50.31
C ASP A 91 -11.70 29.74 -51.14
N ASP A 92 -11.61 28.40 -51.07
CA ASP A 92 -12.15 27.52 -52.14
C ASP A 92 -11.90 26.01 -51.89
N SER A 93 -12.82 25.21 -52.43
CA SER A 93 -12.69 23.84 -52.93
C SER A 93 -12.81 22.63 -51.99
N SER A 94 -14.02 22.07 -52.11
CA SER A 94 -14.48 20.69 -51.96
C SER A 94 -13.54 19.57 -52.43
N GLU A 95 -13.58 18.42 -51.73
CA GLU A 95 -13.65 17.11 -52.39
C GLU A 95 -14.35 16.06 -51.51
N SER A 96 -15.36 15.42 -52.11
CA SER A 96 -16.24 14.41 -51.55
C SER A 96 -15.70 13.00 -51.79
N MET A 97 -15.69 12.13 -50.78
CA MET A 97 -15.62 10.68 -50.97
C MET A 97 -16.67 10.00 -50.11
N ALA A 98 -17.69 9.48 -50.78
CA ALA A 98 -18.73 8.65 -50.22
C ALA A 98 -18.18 7.26 -49.85
N ALA A 99 -18.58 6.73 -48.69
CA ALA A 99 -18.45 5.30 -48.38
C ALA A 99 -19.79 4.78 -47.86
N THR A 100 -20.35 3.87 -48.65
CA THR A 100 -21.67 3.27 -48.58
C THR A 100 -21.89 2.45 -47.31
N VAL A 101 -23.06 2.65 -46.71
CA VAL A 101 -23.60 1.90 -45.56
C VAL A 101 -24.20 0.59 -46.06
N ALA A 102 -23.60 -0.56 -45.71
CA ALA A 102 -24.18 -1.88 -45.96
C ALA A 102 -24.87 -2.38 -44.69
N SER A 103 -26.19 -2.48 -44.76
CA SER A 103 -27.07 -2.99 -43.72
C SER A 103 -27.05 -4.53 -43.71
N LEU A 104 -26.76 -5.15 -42.56
CA LEU A 104 -26.90 -6.59 -42.35
C LEU A 104 -28.09 -6.85 -41.43
N VAL A 105 -29.14 -7.42 -42.02
CA VAL A 105 -30.36 -7.89 -41.37
C VAL A 105 -30.07 -9.20 -40.63
N VAL A 106 -30.45 -9.27 -39.35
CA VAL A 106 -30.43 -10.49 -38.53
C VAL A 106 -31.80 -11.17 -38.62
N PRO A 107 -31.91 -12.48 -38.93
CA PRO A 107 -33.18 -13.18 -38.88
C PRO A 107 -33.49 -13.65 -37.46
N VAL A 108 -34.72 -13.39 -37.00
CA VAL A 108 -35.31 -13.92 -35.76
C VAL A 108 -35.90 -15.30 -36.05
N PRO A 109 -35.65 -16.34 -35.24
CA PRO A 109 -36.29 -17.64 -35.41
C PRO A 109 -37.66 -17.69 -34.72
N SER A 110 -38.61 -18.38 -35.37
CA SER A 110 -39.98 -18.62 -34.92
C SER A 110 -40.08 -19.71 -33.83
N PRO A 111 -41.17 -19.72 -33.04
CA PRO A 111 -41.28 -20.54 -31.84
C PRO A 111 -41.97 -21.88 -32.14
N ASP A 112 -41.21 -22.92 -32.54
CA ASP A 112 -41.71 -24.31 -32.61
C ASP A 112 -40.57 -25.34 -32.56
N ALA A 113 -39.75 -25.29 -31.50
CA ALA A 113 -38.72 -26.31 -31.28
C ALA A 113 -38.53 -26.64 -29.79
N TYR A 114 -39.61 -26.99 -29.10
CA TYR A 114 -39.56 -27.73 -27.84
C TYR A 114 -39.98 -29.17 -28.09
N ALA A 115 -39.02 -30.05 -28.45
CA ALA A 115 -39.09 -31.50 -28.23
C ALA A 115 -37.82 -32.20 -28.73
N ALA A 116 -36.81 -32.36 -27.88
CA ALA A 116 -35.86 -33.49 -27.89
C ALA A 116 -34.82 -33.31 -26.77
N ALA A 117 -35.24 -33.47 -25.52
CA ALA A 117 -34.31 -33.71 -24.42
C ALA A 117 -33.94 -35.20 -24.39
N GLY A 118 -32.64 -35.49 -24.41
CA GLY A 118 -32.09 -36.71 -23.84
C GLY A 118 -31.57 -37.76 -24.81
N VAL A 119 -30.30 -37.62 -25.23
CA VAL A 119 -29.28 -38.70 -25.21
C VAL A 119 -27.90 -38.02 -25.12
N GLU A 120 -27.29 -37.97 -23.93
CA GLU A 120 -25.87 -37.58 -23.81
C GLU A 120 -25.00 -38.80 -24.12
N THR A 121 -24.17 -38.70 -25.16
CA THR A 121 -23.24 -39.77 -25.57
C THR A 121 -22.09 -39.97 -24.56
N ALA A 122 -21.61 -41.21 -24.41
CA ALA A 122 -20.53 -41.54 -23.47
C ALA A 122 -19.23 -40.72 -23.68
N GLN A 123 -18.96 -40.27 -24.92
CA GLN A 123 -17.82 -39.39 -25.23
C GLN A 123 -17.97 -37.97 -24.67
N SER A 124 -19.18 -37.39 -24.66
CA SER A 124 -19.42 -36.07 -24.06
C SER A 124 -19.35 -36.10 -22.53
N LEU A 125 -19.68 -37.23 -21.92
CA LEU A 125 -19.51 -37.46 -20.48
C LEU A 125 -18.03 -37.67 -20.08
N ALA A 126 -17.23 -38.30 -20.95
CA ALA A 126 -15.80 -38.49 -20.73
C ALA A 126 -15.02 -37.17 -20.86
N LEU A 127 -15.35 -36.33 -21.85
CA LEU A 127 -14.77 -34.98 -22.00
C LEU A 127 -15.13 -34.05 -20.84
N LYS A 128 -16.38 -34.09 -20.35
CA LYS A 128 -16.78 -33.33 -19.14
C LYS A 128 -16.05 -33.79 -17.89
N ARG A 129 -15.71 -35.08 -17.77
CA ARG A 129 -14.95 -35.62 -16.63
C ARG A 129 -13.48 -35.23 -16.66
N SER A 130 -12.84 -35.22 -17.82
CA SER A 130 -11.45 -34.75 -17.95
C SER A 130 -11.33 -33.25 -17.68
N ASP A 131 -12.31 -32.46 -18.11
CA ASP A 131 -12.36 -31.02 -17.82
C ASP A 131 -12.62 -30.76 -16.33
N HIS A 132 -13.45 -31.58 -15.70
CA HIS A 132 -13.67 -31.51 -14.26
C HIS A 132 -12.43 -31.96 -13.47
N GLU A 133 -11.74 -33.03 -13.85
CA GLU A 133 -10.48 -33.46 -13.23
C GLU A 133 -9.36 -32.41 -13.40
N LEU A 134 -9.28 -31.74 -14.55
CA LEU A 134 -8.33 -30.63 -14.75
C LEU A 134 -8.68 -29.41 -13.88
N LEU A 135 -9.97 -29.05 -13.78
CA LEU A 135 -10.43 -27.99 -12.88
C LEU A 135 -10.22 -28.36 -11.41
N THR A 136 -10.40 -29.63 -11.06
CA THR A 136 -10.21 -30.13 -9.69
C THR A 136 -8.72 -30.16 -9.35
N ASN A 137 -7.85 -30.59 -10.26
CA ASN A 137 -6.39 -30.53 -10.09
C ASN A 137 -5.83 -29.08 -10.09
N MET A 138 -6.49 -28.13 -10.77
CA MET A 138 -6.17 -26.70 -10.67
C MET A 138 -6.65 -26.06 -9.35
N LEU A 139 -7.68 -26.64 -8.72
CA LEU A 139 -8.20 -26.20 -7.42
C LEU A 139 -7.52 -26.93 -6.24
N GLU A 140 -6.94 -28.11 -6.47
CA GLU A 140 -6.25 -28.94 -5.48
C GLU A 140 -4.73 -28.73 -5.44
N SER A 141 -4.18 -27.77 -6.21
CA SER A 141 -2.90 -27.15 -5.82
C SER A 141 -3.16 -26.22 -4.64
N GLU A 142 -3.49 -26.80 -3.49
CA GLU A 142 -3.63 -26.10 -2.22
C GLU A 142 -2.26 -25.57 -1.81
N GLY A 143 -1.92 -24.38 -2.34
CA GLY A 143 -1.13 -23.44 -1.57
C GLY A 143 -1.87 -23.18 -0.27
N GLU A 144 -1.13 -23.15 0.83
CA GLU A 144 -1.63 -22.83 2.17
C GLU A 144 -2.73 -21.74 2.14
N PRO A 145 -3.73 -21.80 3.02
CA PRO A 145 -4.82 -20.82 3.07
C PRO A 145 -4.24 -19.40 2.99
N PRO A 146 -4.88 -18.45 2.27
CA PRO A 146 -4.33 -17.11 2.08
C PRO A 146 -3.96 -16.54 3.44
N GLN A 147 -2.65 -16.50 3.68
CA GLN A 147 -2.07 -16.16 4.97
C GLN A 147 -2.55 -14.74 5.29
N ASP A 148 -2.97 -14.49 6.54
CA ASP A 148 -3.40 -13.15 6.94
C ASP A 148 -2.19 -12.21 6.88
N VAL A 149 -2.05 -11.49 5.77
CA VAL A 149 -0.97 -10.53 5.52
C VAL A 149 -0.85 -9.54 6.69
N THR A 150 -1.96 -9.26 7.37
CA THR A 150 -2.00 -8.41 8.57
C THR A 150 -1.20 -9.01 9.72
N GLU A 151 -1.31 -10.33 9.95
CA GLU A 151 -0.58 -11.02 11.02
C GLU A 151 0.93 -11.00 10.75
N VAL A 152 1.33 -11.29 9.52
CA VAL A 152 2.74 -11.24 9.10
C VAL A 152 3.32 -9.83 9.25
N LEU A 153 2.57 -8.81 8.82
CA LEU A 153 2.96 -7.42 8.98
C LEU A 153 3.19 -7.05 10.45
N LEU A 154 2.30 -7.51 11.36
CA LEU A 154 2.43 -7.26 12.80
C LEU A 154 3.63 -7.96 13.43
N ARG A 155 4.01 -9.14 12.92
CA ARG A 155 5.25 -9.84 13.34
C ARG A 155 6.48 -9.07 12.87
N LEU A 156 6.55 -8.74 11.59
CA LEU A 156 7.64 -7.96 11.01
C LEU A 156 7.80 -6.57 11.64
N ALA A 157 6.70 -5.93 12.05
CA ALA A 157 6.74 -4.62 12.71
C ALA A 157 7.42 -4.64 14.09
N LYS A 158 7.47 -5.80 14.77
CA LYS A 158 8.13 -5.94 16.09
C LYS A 158 9.63 -6.17 15.98
N LEU A 159 10.07 -6.76 14.88
CA LEU A 159 11.45 -7.11 14.64
C LEU A 159 12.27 -5.89 14.20
N SER A 160 13.57 -5.91 14.50
CA SER A 160 14.51 -4.90 14.01
C SER A 160 14.83 -5.11 12.53
N THR A 161 15.15 -4.04 11.82
CA THR A 161 15.63 -4.14 10.43
C THR A 161 16.88 -5.01 10.31
N CYS A 162 17.78 -4.96 11.30
CA CYS A 162 19.00 -5.78 11.33
C CYS A 162 18.69 -7.27 11.43
N THR A 163 17.77 -7.66 12.31
CA THR A 163 17.35 -9.07 12.48
C THR A 163 16.70 -9.62 11.20
N ILE A 164 15.84 -8.80 10.56
CA ILE A 164 15.24 -9.17 9.27
C ILE A 164 16.33 -9.26 8.18
N GLY A 165 17.30 -8.35 8.20
CA GLY A 165 18.45 -8.36 7.30
C GLY A 165 19.26 -9.65 7.41
N ASP A 166 19.56 -10.10 8.63
CA ASP A 166 20.25 -11.37 8.87
C ASP A 166 19.44 -12.57 8.36
N ALA A 167 18.13 -12.59 8.62
CA ALA A 167 17.24 -13.64 8.10
C ALA A 167 17.24 -13.70 6.57
N MET A 168 17.10 -12.54 5.92
CA MET A 168 17.14 -12.45 4.47
C MET A 168 18.50 -12.86 3.90
N ALA A 169 19.60 -12.49 4.54
CA ALA A 169 20.95 -12.85 4.12
C ALA A 169 21.17 -14.37 4.15
N GLU A 170 20.70 -15.06 5.21
CA GLU A 170 20.75 -16.52 5.29
C GLU A 170 19.90 -17.19 4.21
N MET A 171 18.80 -16.55 3.81
CA MET A 171 17.93 -16.99 2.72
C MET A 171 18.42 -16.56 1.33
N LYS A 172 19.60 -15.90 1.24
CA LYS A 172 20.20 -15.37 0.01
C LYS A 172 19.30 -14.36 -0.73
N LEU A 173 18.55 -13.57 0.04
CA LEU A 173 17.71 -12.49 -0.45
C LEU A 173 18.37 -11.14 -0.15
N GLN A 174 18.33 -10.23 -1.12
CA GLN A 174 18.78 -8.85 -0.95
C GLN A 174 17.56 -7.92 -0.86
N GLY A 175 17.59 -6.98 0.08
CA GLY A 175 16.51 -6.00 0.25
C GLY A 175 16.89 -4.74 1.03
N HIS A 176 18.15 -4.59 1.45
CA HIS A 176 18.58 -3.41 2.20
C HIS A 176 18.72 -2.21 1.25
N LEU A 177 18.23 -1.05 1.67
CA LEU A 177 18.34 0.19 0.91
C LEU A 177 19.56 0.99 1.39
N VAL A 178 20.62 0.99 0.59
CA VAL A 178 21.88 1.67 0.95
C VAL A 178 21.70 3.19 0.94
N ASP A 179 22.32 3.88 1.90
CA ASP A 179 22.30 5.34 2.07
C ASP A 179 20.92 5.99 2.27
N VAL A 180 19.85 5.20 2.36
CA VAL A 180 18.50 5.66 2.65
C VAL A 180 18.28 5.65 4.16
N ASN A 181 18.41 6.83 4.78
CA ASN A 181 18.44 7.00 6.22
C ASN A 181 17.21 7.74 6.74
N LEU A 182 16.85 7.51 8.01
CA LEU A 182 15.80 8.25 8.69
C LEU A 182 16.19 9.74 8.78
N ILE A 183 15.43 10.59 8.10
CA ILE A 183 15.59 12.04 8.14
C ILE A 183 14.92 12.57 9.40
N ARG A 184 15.72 13.15 10.30
CA ARG A 184 15.24 13.67 11.58
C ARG A 184 16.09 14.84 12.07
N GLY A 185 15.50 15.66 12.93
CA GLY A 185 16.24 16.62 13.75
C GLY A 185 16.99 15.92 14.89
N TYR A 186 17.93 16.63 15.52
CA TYR A 186 18.73 16.12 16.63
C TYR A 186 17.90 15.74 17.86
N ASP A 187 16.81 16.47 18.11
CA ASP A 187 15.94 16.26 19.28
C ASP A 187 14.78 15.28 19.02
N ALA A 188 14.73 14.66 17.83
CA ALA A 188 13.66 13.75 17.47
C ALA A 188 13.82 12.38 18.19
N PRO A 189 12.72 11.75 18.64
CA PRO A 189 12.78 10.45 19.27
C PRO A 189 13.41 9.39 18.34
N LEU A 190 14.35 8.61 18.86
CA LEU A 190 14.96 7.47 18.15
C LEU A 190 13.96 6.34 17.83
N ALA A 191 12.75 6.40 18.39
CA ALA A 191 11.72 5.38 18.28
C ALA A 191 10.87 5.46 17.00
N MET A 192 11.12 6.42 16.08
CA MET A 192 10.39 6.46 14.82
C MET A 192 10.75 5.26 13.95
N ASN A 193 9.72 4.53 13.51
CA ASN A 193 9.85 3.39 12.61
C ASN A 193 8.65 3.32 11.66
N ILE A 194 8.78 2.50 10.62
CA ILE A 194 7.73 2.19 9.65
C ILE A 194 7.68 0.69 9.40
N CYS A 195 6.47 0.18 9.18
CA CYS A 195 6.20 -1.15 8.65
C CYS A 195 4.90 -1.08 7.84
N GLY A 196 4.91 -1.44 6.56
CA GLY A 196 3.73 -1.34 5.71
C GLY A 196 3.97 -1.81 4.27
N PRO A 197 2.89 -2.15 3.54
CA PRO A 197 2.98 -2.48 2.11
C PRO A 197 3.39 -1.25 1.28
N ALA A 198 4.20 -1.46 0.25
CA ALA A 198 4.73 -0.40 -0.61
C ALA A 198 3.68 0.13 -1.60
N LEU A 199 3.44 1.44 -1.57
CA LEU A 199 2.86 2.21 -2.66
C LEU A 199 4.00 2.80 -3.49
N THR A 200 4.31 2.19 -4.62
CA THR A 200 5.46 2.57 -5.45
C THR A 200 5.12 3.72 -6.41
N VAL A 201 6.03 4.68 -6.52
CA VAL A 201 5.89 5.86 -7.37
C VAL A 201 7.21 6.13 -8.07
N LYS A 202 7.19 6.23 -9.39
CA LYS A 202 8.36 6.58 -10.20
C LYS A 202 8.26 8.01 -10.67
N ILE A 203 9.29 8.80 -10.36
CA ILE A 203 9.42 10.19 -10.80
C ILE A 203 10.52 10.28 -11.86
N MET A 204 10.27 11.03 -12.92
CA MET A 204 11.22 11.26 -14.02
C MET A 204 11.38 12.76 -14.28
N PRO A 205 12.52 13.22 -14.84
CA PRO A 205 12.67 14.61 -15.27
C PRO A 205 11.62 15.00 -16.32
N THR A 206 11.13 16.23 -16.28
CA THR A 206 10.12 16.76 -17.23
C THR A 206 10.67 16.96 -18.65
N THR A 207 11.99 16.83 -18.84
CA THR A 207 12.61 16.89 -20.16
C THR A 207 12.29 15.63 -20.98
N GLY A 208 11.14 15.61 -21.68
CA GLY A 208 10.69 14.50 -22.52
C GLY A 208 9.32 14.75 -23.16
N ALA A 209 8.86 13.83 -24.03
CA ALA A 209 7.48 13.83 -24.53
C ALA A 209 6.53 13.80 -23.34
N LEU A 210 5.48 14.64 -23.35
CA LEU A 210 4.51 14.82 -22.27
C LEU A 210 3.97 13.46 -21.78
N VAL A 211 4.64 12.88 -20.79
CA VAL A 211 4.04 11.87 -19.92
C VAL A 211 3.01 12.67 -19.14
N GLY A 212 1.74 12.27 -19.26
CA GLY A 212 0.59 13.04 -18.78
C GLY A 212 0.88 13.61 -17.40
N SER A 213 0.67 14.93 -17.25
CA SER A 213 0.97 15.68 -16.04
C SER A 213 0.45 14.93 -14.83
N GLY A 214 1.33 14.18 -14.17
CA GLY A 214 0.95 13.32 -13.06
C GLY A 214 0.58 14.23 -11.91
N SER A 215 -0.72 14.37 -11.68
CA SER A 215 -1.26 14.94 -10.46
C SER A 215 -0.81 14.06 -9.28
N TYR A 216 -0.73 14.64 -8.08
CA TYR A 216 -0.40 13.92 -6.83
C TYR A 216 -1.48 12.89 -6.43
N ASP A 217 -2.21 12.32 -7.39
CA ASP A 217 -3.34 11.41 -7.24
C ASP A 217 -2.96 10.12 -6.52
N TYR A 218 -1.70 9.69 -6.58
CA TYR A 218 -1.22 8.54 -5.78
C TYR A 218 -1.38 8.79 -4.28
N MET A 219 -1.23 10.05 -3.84
CA MET A 219 -1.50 10.43 -2.45
C MET A 219 -2.99 10.38 -2.16
N ASP A 220 -3.84 10.49 -3.19
CA ASP A 220 -5.28 10.38 -3.05
C ASP A 220 -5.81 8.96 -3.00
N THR A 221 -5.10 8.03 -3.65
CA THR A 221 -5.40 6.60 -3.70
C THR A 221 -4.68 5.76 -2.64
N ALA A 222 -3.75 6.35 -1.89
CA ALA A 222 -3.00 5.65 -0.86
C ALA A 222 -3.92 5.03 0.21
N GLU A 223 -3.66 3.76 0.52
CA GLU A 223 -4.39 3.00 1.54
C GLU A 223 -3.77 3.18 2.93
N MET A 224 -4.60 2.98 3.95
CA MET A 224 -4.17 3.05 5.35
C MET A 224 -3.04 2.04 5.61
N GLY A 225 -1.96 2.51 6.25
CA GLY A 225 -0.80 1.69 6.61
C GLY A 225 0.21 1.46 5.49
N GLN A 226 -0.06 1.88 4.25
CA GLN A 226 0.94 1.81 3.18
C GLN A 226 2.15 2.72 3.48
N VAL A 227 3.30 2.34 2.93
CA VAL A 227 4.50 3.16 2.87
C VAL A 227 4.65 3.67 1.45
N VAL A 228 4.76 4.99 1.26
CA VAL A 228 5.01 5.56 -0.06
C VAL A 228 6.48 5.37 -0.40
N VAL A 229 6.77 4.71 -1.52
CA VAL A 229 8.13 4.43 -2.00
C VAL A 229 8.36 5.19 -3.31
N ILE A 230 9.20 6.22 -3.27
CA ILE A 230 9.41 7.14 -4.39
C ILE A 230 10.79 6.94 -4.99
N SER A 231 10.84 6.49 -6.25
CA SER A 231 12.07 6.50 -7.05
C SER A 231 12.22 7.85 -7.71
N ALA A 232 13.23 8.59 -7.27
CA ALA A 232 13.55 9.91 -7.77
C ALA A 232 14.46 9.82 -9.00
N PRO A 233 14.53 10.87 -9.82
CA PRO A 233 15.51 10.92 -10.91
C PRO A 233 16.94 10.74 -10.38
N ALA A 234 17.73 9.95 -11.10
CA ALA A 234 19.13 9.70 -10.74
C ALA A 234 19.89 11.03 -10.57
N ARG A 235 20.64 11.14 -9.46
CA ARG A 235 21.40 12.35 -9.07
C ARG A 235 20.53 13.61 -8.86
N SER A 236 19.24 13.45 -8.56
CA SER A 236 18.39 14.59 -8.22
C SER A 236 18.93 15.34 -7.00
N THR A 237 19.06 16.66 -7.13
CA THR A 237 19.42 17.58 -6.05
C THR A 237 18.18 18.22 -5.41
N MET A 238 16.99 17.92 -5.94
CA MET A 238 15.71 18.53 -5.55
C MET A 238 14.93 17.56 -4.65
N ALA A 239 14.19 18.12 -3.70
CA ALA A 239 13.34 17.37 -2.80
C ALA A 239 12.05 16.94 -3.50
N VAL A 240 11.75 15.64 -3.46
CA VAL A 240 10.54 15.01 -4.04
C VAL A 240 9.41 14.88 -3.03
N PHE A 241 9.70 15.15 -1.75
CA PHE A 241 8.73 15.06 -0.66
C PHE A 241 8.99 16.13 0.41
N GLY A 242 7.93 16.62 1.06
CA GLY A 242 7.98 17.67 2.09
C GLY A 242 6.70 17.73 2.91
N GLU A 243 6.50 18.83 3.65
CA GLU A 243 5.41 18.99 4.63
C GLU A 243 4.03 18.75 4.02
N LEU A 244 3.76 19.34 2.85
CA LEU A 244 2.44 19.25 2.20
C LEU A 244 2.06 17.79 1.92
N LEU A 245 2.99 17.01 1.36
CA LEU A 245 2.76 15.60 1.06
C LEU A 245 2.70 14.77 2.36
N ALA A 246 3.55 15.05 3.34
CA ALA A 246 3.46 14.40 4.65
C ALA A 246 2.11 14.64 5.33
N THR A 247 1.57 15.85 5.21
CA THR A 247 0.25 16.20 5.74
C THR A 247 -0.86 15.40 5.04
N ALA A 248 -0.80 15.29 3.72
CA ALA A 248 -1.73 14.46 2.94
C ALA A 248 -1.63 12.97 3.30
N SER A 249 -0.41 12.44 3.44
CA SER A 249 -0.13 11.08 3.89
C SER A 249 -0.73 10.80 5.26
N LYS A 250 -0.53 11.70 6.23
CA LYS A 250 -1.10 11.56 7.57
C LYS A 250 -2.61 11.59 7.58
N ALA A 251 -3.24 12.44 6.76
CA ALA A 251 -4.69 12.48 6.63
C ALA A 251 -5.29 11.13 6.16
N ARG A 252 -4.48 10.31 5.48
CA ARG A 252 -4.84 8.96 5.01
C ARG A 252 -4.23 7.82 5.82
N HIS A 253 -3.54 8.11 6.92
CA HIS A 253 -2.91 7.10 7.78
C HIS A 253 -1.86 6.26 7.04
N VAL A 254 -1.17 6.85 6.08
CA VAL A 254 0.05 6.29 5.48
C VAL A 254 1.13 6.21 6.56
N ALA A 255 1.89 5.11 6.57
CA ALA A 255 2.88 4.80 7.62
C ALA A 255 4.15 5.66 7.52
N GLY A 256 4.54 6.08 6.32
CA GLY A 256 5.71 6.95 6.09
C GLY A 256 6.09 7.04 4.62
N VAL A 257 7.27 7.60 4.35
CA VAL A 257 7.85 7.68 3.01
C VAL A 257 9.28 7.12 2.98
N VAL A 258 9.64 6.48 1.88
CA VAL A 258 10.98 6.01 1.54
C VAL A 258 11.34 6.52 0.15
N THR A 259 12.53 7.08 -0.04
CA THR A 259 12.98 7.54 -1.36
C THR A 259 14.50 7.45 -1.50
N ASP A 260 14.99 7.18 -2.71
CA ASP A 260 16.39 7.41 -3.10
C ASP A 260 16.66 8.86 -3.52
N GLY A 261 15.66 9.74 -3.39
CA GLY A 261 15.76 11.17 -3.59
C GLY A 261 16.06 11.93 -2.30
N ARG A 262 15.64 13.20 -2.32
CA ARG A 262 15.77 14.12 -1.18
C ARG A 262 14.40 14.50 -0.64
N VAL A 263 14.37 14.90 0.62
CA VAL A 263 13.18 15.48 1.26
C VAL A 263 13.46 16.87 1.80
N ARG A 264 12.40 17.61 2.14
CA ARG A 264 12.50 18.94 2.76
C ARG A 264 11.53 19.08 3.94
N ASP A 265 11.52 20.25 4.58
CA ASP A 265 10.62 20.59 5.69
C ASP A 265 10.81 19.66 6.91
N VAL A 266 12.08 19.40 7.26
CA VAL A 266 12.46 18.40 8.28
C VAL A 266 11.86 18.72 9.65
N GLN A 267 11.77 20.00 10.01
CA GLN A 267 11.20 20.42 11.28
C GLN A 267 9.72 20.04 11.36
N GLU A 268 8.99 20.23 10.27
CA GLU A 268 7.57 19.93 10.14
C GLU A 268 7.34 18.41 10.12
N LEU A 269 8.15 17.65 9.37
CA LEU A 269 8.15 16.18 9.39
C LEU A 269 8.34 15.63 10.80
N CYS A 270 9.32 16.16 11.54
CA CYS A 270 9.59 15.78 12.93
C CYS A 270 8.43 16.16 13.87
N THR A 271 7.92 17.38 13.75
CA THR A 271 6.81 17.88 14.58
C THR A 271 5.55 17.04 14.39
N MET A 272 5.31 16.56 13.16
CA MET A 272 4.22 15.66 12.84
C MET A 272 4.46 14.21 13.27
N ASN A 273 5.68 13.84 13.71
CA ASN A 273 6.13 12.46 13.86
C ASN A 273 5.87 11.62 12.60
N PHE A 274 6.16 12.17 11.42
CA PHE A 274 6.02 11.46 10.15
C PHE A 274 7.39 10.89 9.74
N PRO A 275 7.56 9.55 9.71
CA PRO A 275 8.82 8.96 9.33
C PRO A 275 9.12 9.18 7.83
N ALA A 276 10.27 9.75 7.54
CA ALA A 276 10.77 9.94 6.19
C ALA A 276 12.18 9.36 6.08
N PHE A 277 12.37 8.42 5.16
CA PHE A 277 13.66 7.84 4.85
C PHE A 277 14.11 8.31 3.48
N ALA A 278 15.30 8.89 3.40
CA ALA A 278 15.82 9.48 2.17
C ALA A 278 17.35 9.41 2.10
N MET A 279 17.91 9.59 0.90
CA MET A 279 19.36 9.77 0.74
C MET A 279 19.87 11.12 1.27
N GLY A 280 18.97 12.07 1.52
CA GLY A 280 19.31 13.32 2.18
C GLY A 280 18.21 14.36 2.10
N THR A 281 18.60 15.60 2.33
CA THR A 281 17.70 16.75 2.31
C THR A 281 18.01 17.70 1.16
N SER A 282 17.04 18.53 0.79
CA SER A 282 17.21 19.69 -0.08
C SER A 282 16.28 20.82 0.36
N VAL A 283 16.67 22.07 0.11
CA VAL A 283 15.79 23.23 0.31
C VAL A 283 14.93 23.51 -0.94
N HIS A 284 15.35 23.02 -2.10
CA HIS A 284 14.63 23.21 -3.37
C HIS A 284 13.64 22.07 -3.56
N GLY A 285 12.36 22.38 -3.72
CA GLY A 285 11.37 21.43 -4.22
C GLY A 285 11.48 21.25 -5.74
N GLU A 286 10.76 20.29 -6.31
CA GLU A 286 10.86 19.92 -7.73
C GLU A 286 10.47 21.05 -8.71
N CYS A 287 9.62 22.01 -8.31
CA CYS A 287 9.27 23.21 -9.10
C CYS A 287 8.93 22.94 -10.58
N GLY A 288 8.29 21.80 -10.89
CA GLY A 288 7.93 21.39 -12.26
C GLY A 288 9.07 20.75 -13.07
N ALA A 289 10.25 20.57 -12.48
CA ALA A 289 11.40 19.91 -13.11
C ALA A 289 11.24 18.39 -13.25
N THR A 290 10.25 17.81 -12.57
CA THR A 290 9.93 16.38 -12.63
C THR A 290 8.44 16.13 -12.82
N THR A 291 8.11 14.91 -13.22
CA THR A 291 6.73 14.42 -13.34
C THR A 291 6.65 12.95 -12.91
N ILE A 292 5.45 12.52 -12.51
CA ILE A 292 5.19 11.12 -12.15
C ILE A 292 5.07 10.32 -13.44
N ALA A 293 5.95 9.32 -13.58
CA ALA A 293 5.96 8.43 -14.74
C ALA A 293 5.10 7.18 -14.54
N GLU A 294 5.06 6.65 -13.31
CA GLU A 294 4.40 5.39 -13.02
C GLU A 294 4.00 5.30 -11.55
N ILE A 295 2.85 4.72 -11.26
CA ILE A 295 2.35 4.42 -9.91
C ILE A 295 2.00 2.94 -9.87
N ASN A 296 2.30 2.25 -8.75
CA ASN A 296 2.13 0.81 -8.56
C ASN A 296 3.00 -0.08 -9.48
N GLY A 297 3.86 0.52 -10.28
CA GLY A 297 4.89 -0.18 -11.05
C GLY A 297 6.11 -0.53 -10.21
N PRO A 298 6.97 -1.46 -10.66
CA PRO A 298 8.24 -1.74 -10.02
C PRO A 298 9.16 -0.52 -10.10
N VAL A 299 9.82 -0.18 -8.99
CA VAL A 299 10.77 0.93 -8.91
C VAL A 299 12.12 0.44 -8.43
N LEU A 300 13.19 1.11 -8.85
CA LEU A 300 14.54 0.88 -8.36
C LEU A 300 14.85 1.95 -7.32
N ILE A 301 15.19 1.53 -6.10
CA ILE A 301 15.56 2.40 -4.97
C ILE A 301 16.88 1.87 -4.42
N ALA A 302 17.95 2.67 -4.44
CA ALA A 302 19.25 2.28 -3.87
C ALA A 302 19.69 0.85 -4.28
N ASP A 303 19.65 0.56 -5.58
CA ASP A 303 19.97 -0.74 -6.20
C ASP A 303 19.05 -1.93 -5.82
N CYS A 304 17.94 -1.68 -5.13
CA CYS A 304 16.92 -2.66 -4.81
C CYS A 304 15.65 -2.43 -5.63
N VAL A 305 15.11 -3.49 -6.23
CA VAL A 305 13.80 -3.45 -6.90
C VAL A 305 12.71 -3.57 -5.85
N VAL A 306 11.81 -2.59 -5.80
CA VAL A 306 10.63 -2.59 -4.94
C VAL A 306 9.39 -2.69 -5.82
N ARG A 307 8.55 -3.68 -5.55
CA ARG A 307 7.25 -3.82 -6.22
C ARG A 307 6.15 -3.28 -5.34
N HIS A 308 5.02 -2.96 -5.96
CA HIS A 308 3.82 -2.65 -5.22
C HIS A 308 3.45 -3.80 -4.27
N ASN A 309 3.07 -3.46 -3.03
CA ASN A 309 2.74 -4.37 -1.93
C ASN A 309 3.90 -5.18 -1.33
N ASP A 310 5.15 -5.06 -1.80
CA ASP A 310 6.31 -5.52 -1.01
C ASP A 310 6.29 -4.82 0.36
N ILE A 311 6.71 -5.51 1.42
CA ILE A 311 6.66 -4.97 2.77
C ILE A 311 7.91 -4.14 3.02
N ILE A 312 7.71 -2.90 3.42
CA ILE A 312 8.78 -1.98 3.80
C ILE A 312 8.87 -1.95 5.32
N ARG A 313 10.05 -2.23 5.86
CA ARG A 313 10.36 -2.06 7.29
C ARG A 313 11.52 -1.08 7.41
N GLY A 314 11.36 -0.03 8.20
CA GLY A 314 12.41 0.96 8.43
C GLY A 314 12.50 1.40 9.89
N ASP A 315 13.69 1.45 10.46
CA ASP A 315 13.96 1.99 11.80
C ASP A 315 15.26 2.80 11.80
N ILE A 316 15.79 3.14 12.97
CA ILE A 316 17.01 3.94 13.10
C ILE A 316 18.21 3.39 12.33
N ASN A 317 18.25 2.09 12.02
CA ASN A 317 19.39 1.47 11.33
C ASN A 317 19.29 1.60 9.81
N GLY A 318 18.11 1.90 9.26
CA GLY A 318 17.88 2.00 7.82
C GLY A 318 16.54 1.39 7.40
N VAL A 319 16.47 0.96 6.14
CA VAL A 319 15.27 0.39 5.53
C VAL A 319 15.58 -0.94 4.85
N ILE A 320 14.66 -1.88 4.99
CA ILE A 320 14.68 -3.17 4.30
C ILE A 320 13.35 -3.42 3.57
N VAL A 321 13.47 -3.94 2.36
CA VAL A 321 12.38 -4.35 1.47
C VAL A 321 12.22 -5.85 1.56
N ILE A 322 11.01 -6.31 1.84
CA ILE A 322 10.68 -7.71 2.07
C ILE A 322 9.69 -8.13 0.99
N PRO A 323 10.07 -9.05 0.08
CA PRO A 323 9.15 -9.57 -0.93
C PRO A 323 7.91 -10.16 -0.27
N VAL A 324 6.72 -9.72 -0.70
CA VAL A 324 5.45 -10.11 -0.04
C VAL A 324 5.24 -11.63 -0.01
N GLU A 325 5.66 -12.32 -1.06
CA GLU A 325 5.58 -13.78 -1.20
C GLU A 325 6.56 -14.54 -0.29
N ARG A 326 7.57 -13.87 0.28
CA ARG A 326 8.54 -14.47 1.22
C ARG A 326 8.38 -13.96 2.65
N ALA A 327 7.43 -13.05 2.89
CA ALA A 327 7.29 -12.34 4.16
C ALA A 327 7.12 -13.28 5.36
N GLN A 328 6.34 -14.36 5.22
CA GLN A 328 6.08 -15.33 6.27
C GLN A 328 7.35 -16.14 6.65
N ASP A 329 8.08 -16.62 5.65
CA ASP A 329 9.34 -17.34 5.85
C ASP A 329 10.37 -16.44 6.56
N ILE A 330 10.50 -15.21 6.07
CA ILE A 330 11.43 -14.22 6.60
C ILE A 330 11.08 -13.86 8.04
N ALA A 331 9.80 -13.61 8.35
CA ALA A 331 9.35 -13.33 9.71
C ALA A 331 9.68 -14.47 10.67
N THR A 332 9.39 -15.71 10.27
CA THR A 332 9.67 -16.91 11.07
C THR A 332 11.16 -17.09 11.30
N ARG A 333 11.98 -16.87 10.26
CA ARG A 333 13.44 -16.99 10.40
C ARG A 333 14.01 -15.89 11.29
N ALA A 334 13.54 -14.66 11.13
CA ALA A 334 13.97 -13.51 11.93
C ALA A 334 13.63 -13.69 13.42
N GLU A 335 12.45 -14.22 13.76
CA GLU A 335 12.08 -14.55 15.16
C GLU A 335 13.02 -15.60 15.77
N ILE A 336 13.39 -16.63 15.01
CA ILE A 336 14.36 -17.64 15.47
C ILE A 336 15.73 -16.98 15.74
N ILE A 337 16.18 -16.09 14.86
CA ILE A 337 17.44 -15.36 15.04
C ILE A 337 17.38 -14.46 16.29
N GLU A 338 16.27 -13.72 16.47
CA GLU A 338 16.07 -12.87 17.65
C GLU A 338 16.12 -13.68 18.95
N ASP A 339 15.43 -14.83 19.00
CA ASP A 339 15.45 -15.73 20.15
C ASP A 339 16.84 -16.29 20.44
N GLN A 340 17.61 -16.63 19.40
CA GLN A 340 19.00 -17.08 19.56
C GLN A 340 19.89 -15.97 20.10
N ASP A 341 19.73 -14.75 19.59
CA ASP A 341 20.52 -13.60 19.98
C ASP A 341 20.23 -13.14 21.40
N ASN A 342 18.96 -13.18 21.82
CA ASN A 342 18.56 -12.91 23.20
C ASN A 342 19.24 -13.89 24.18
N LYS A 343 19.25 -15.19 23.87
CA LYS A 343 19.93 -16.22 24.69
C LYS A 343 21.45 -16.02 24.73
N ILE A 344 22.04 -15.60 23.61
CA ILE A 344 23.46 -15.25 23.57
C ILE A 344 23.73 -14.05 24.48
N ILE A 345 22.94 -12.98 24.38
CA ILE A 345 23.08 -11.78 25.19
C ILE A 345 22.94 -12.11 26.69
N GLU A 346 21.98 -12.94 27.07
CA GLU A 346 21.81 -13.42 28.45
C GLU A 346 23.07 -14.15 28.95
N ALA A 347 23.58 -15.10 28.18
CA ALA A 347 24.80 -15.83 28.55
C ALA A 347 26.04 -14.92 28.63
N LEU A 348 26.15 -13.92 27.75
CA LEU A 348 27.22 -12.92 27.80
C LEU A 348 27.14 -12.07 29.07
N ASN A 349 25.93 -11.68 29.49
CA ASN A 349 25.71 -10.93 30.74
C ASN A 349 26.04 -11.77 31.98
N GLU A 350 25.93 -13.09 31.90
CA GLU A 350 26.39 -14.04 32.93
C GLU A 350 27.91 -14.31 32.89
N GLY A 351 28.62 -13.73 31.92
CA GLY A 351 30.09 -13.83 31.77
C GLY A 351 30.57 -15.00 30.90
N GLU A 352 29.70 -15.68 30.16
CA GLU A 352 30.11 -16.71 29.20
C GLU A 352 30.91 -16.06 28.03
N PRO A 353 32.04 -16.66 27.58
CA PRO A 353 32.79 -16.12 26.45
C PRO A 353 31.99 -16.17 25.13
N VAL A 354 32.11 -15.12 24.31
CA VAL A 354 31.40 -14.94 23.03
C VAL A 354 31.41 -16.18 22.13
N GLN A 355 32.59 -16.76 21.89
CA GLN A 355 32.72 -17.92 21.00
C GLN A 355 31.90 -19.12 21.49
N ARG A 356 31.85 -19.32 22.81
CA ARG A 356 31.15 -20.44 23.44
C ARG A 356 29.63 -20.22 23.37
N SER A 357 29.16 -19.01 23.67
CA SER A 357 27.74 -18.65 23.55
C SER A 357 27.25 -18.79 22.11
N LEU A 358 28.02 -18.34 21.12
CA LEU A 358 27.69 -18.50 19.70
C LEU A 358 27.59 -19.98 19.29
N GLN A 359 28.56 -20.82 19.67
CA GLN A 359 28.51 -22.26 19.39
C GLN A 359 27.29 -22.93 20.02
N ARG A 360 26.91 -22.53 21.23
CA ARG A 360 25.78 -23.15 21.93
C ARG A 360 24.42 -22.83 21.29
N PHE A 361 24.23 -21.60 20.83
CA PHE A 361 22.91 -21.12 20.39
C PHE A 361 22.75 -20.96 18.88
N ARG A 362 23.84 -20.87 18.11
CA ARG A 362 23.82 -20.75 16.64
C ARG A 362 24.41 -21.97 15.89
N ALA A 363 24.86 -23.03 16.57
CA ALA A 363 25.46 -24.20 15.89
C ALA A 363 24.50 -25.05 15.03
N SER A 364 23.19 -24.82 15.08
CA SER A 364 22.23 -25.50 14.20
C SER A 364 22.13 -24.89 12.77
N ARG A 365 23.11 -24.08 12.36
CA ARG A 365 23.15 -23.42 11.03
C ARG A 365 23.59 -24.34 9.88
N ASP A 366 23.97 -25.59 10.16
CA ASP A 366 24.35 -26.59 9.17
C ASP A 366 23.27 -27.69 9.04
N VAL A 367 22.16 -27.41 8.33
CA VAL A 367 21.30 -28.45 7.69
C VAL A 367 20.78 -27.92 6.36
#